data_AF-A0A8T4YNV6-F1
#
_entry.id   AF-A0A8T4YNV6-F1
#
_cell.length_a   1.000
_cell.length_b   1.000
_cell.length_c   1.000
_cell.angle_alpha   90.00
_cell.angle_beta   90.00
_cell.angle_gamma   90.00
#
_symmetry.space_group_name_H-M   'P 1'
#
loop_
_entity.id
_entity.type
_entity.pdbx_description
1 polymer ?
#
loop_
_entity_poly.entity_id
_entity_poly.type
_entity_poly.pdbx_seq_one_letter_code
_entity_poly.pdbx_strand_id
1 'polypeptide(L)' 'QFIVVTLKDAMVQNAERIYGVFNQGGSSRVIALPLKLEVVS' A
#
# COMPACT_ATOMS: atom_id res chain seq x y z
N GLN A 1 -1.61 -3.31 17.70
CA GLN A 1 -0.99 -3.08 16.38
C GLN A 1 -1.09 -4.35 15.57
N PHE A 2 -1.54 -4.27 14.32
CA PHE A 2 -1.69 -5.43 13.44
C PHE A 2 -0.99 -5.18 12.10
N ILE A 3 -0.39 -6.22 11.54
CA ILE A 3 0.18 -6.21 10.19
C ILE A 3 -0.64 -7.20 9.36
N VAL A 4 -1.14 -6.74 8.21
CA VAL A 4 -1.95 -7.55 7.32
C VAL A 4 -1.30 -7.57 5.94
N VAL A 5 -1.11 -8.76 5.38
CA VAL A 5 -0.69 -8.95 3.98
C VAL A 5 -1.91 -9.46 3.22
N THR A 6 -2.35 -8.69 2.23
CA THR A 6 -3.59 -8.96 1.51
C THR A 6 -3.52 -8.39 0.09
N LEU A 7 -4.24 -9.03 -0.82
CA LEU A 7 -4.49 -8.53 -2.17
C LEU A 7 -5.88 -7.90 -2.31
N LYS A 8 -6.71 -7.94 -1.25
CA LYS A 8 -8.07 -7.39 -1.27
C LYS A 8 -8.05 -5.90 -0.98
N ASP A 9 -8.59 -5.11 -1.90
CA ASP A 9 -8.68 -3.64 -1.79
C ASP A 9 -9.48 -3.16 -0.58
N ALA A 10 -10.47 -3.94 -0.12
CA ALA A 10 -11.27 -3.60 1.06
C ALA A 10 -10.44 -3.39 2.33
N MET A 11 -9.30 -4.09 2.45
CA MET A 11 -8.41 -3.93 3.59
C MET A 11 -7.51 -2.69 3.46
N VAL A 12 -7.22 -2.28 2.22
CA VAL A 12 -6.42 -1.08 1.92
C VAL A 12 -7.15 0.17 2.37
N GLN A 13 -8.48 0.22 2.17
CA GLN A 13 -9.32 1.36 2.55
C GLN A 13 -9.41 1.59 4.07
N ASN A 14 -9.19 0.55 4.87
CA ASN A 14 -9.32 0.61 6.32
C ASN A 14 -7.96 0.64 7.04
N ALA A 15 -6.85 0.62 6.30
CA ALA A 15 -5.51 0.60 6.87
C ALA A 15 -5.03 2.00 7.24
N GLU A 16 -4.40 2.14 8.41
CA GLU A 16 -3.76 3.40 8.84
C GLU A 16 -2.52 3.72 7.99
N ARG A 17 -1.84 2.70 7.46
CA ARG A 17 -0.68 2.82 6.55
C ARG A 17 -0.68 1.69 5.56
N ILE A 18 -0.26 1.98 4.33
CA ILE A 18 -0.18 1.01 3.25
C ILE A 18 1.26 0.97 2.73
N TYR A 19 1.81 -0.24 2.64
CA TYR A 19 3.13 -0.50 2.08
C TYR A 19 2.98 -1.41 0.86
N GLY A 20 3.31 -0.89 -0.32
CA GLY A 20 3.39 -1.67 -1.55
C GLY A 20 4.76 -2.30 -1.68
N VAL A 21 4.82 -3.58 -2.08
CA VAL A 21 6.08 -4.27 -2.37
C VAL A 21 6.06 -4.68 -3.84
N PHE A 22 7.15 -4.38 -4.56
CA PHE A 22 7.27 -4.72 -5.98
C PHE A 22 8.70 -5.19 -6.30
N ASN A 23 8.84 -5.89 -7.43
CA ASN A 23 10.14 -6.31 -7.94
C ASN A 23 10.75 -5.20 -8.80
N GLN A 24 12.01 -4.86 -8.55
CA GLN A 24 12.82 -4.00 -9.42
C GLN A 24 14.17 -4.69 -9.66
N GLY A 25 14.35 -5.26 -10.85
CA GLY A 25 15.61 -5.90 -11.24
C GLY A 25 15.96 -7.12 -10.38
N GLY A 26 14.98 -7.94 -10.00
CA GLY A 26 15.20 -9.12 -9.16
C GLY A 26 15.31 -8.80 -7.66
N SER A 27 15.24 -7.53 -7.27
CA SER A 27 15.26 -7.09 -5.87
C SER A 27 13.88 -6.59 -5.44
N SER A 28 13.43 -6.98 -4.25
CA SER A 28 12.22 -6.43 -3.64
C SER A 28 12.44 -4.97 -3.22
N ARG A 29 11.51 -4.10 -3.61
CA ARG A 29 11.46 -2.68 -3.21
C ARG A 29 10.14 -2.41 -2.50
N VAL A 30 10.18 -1.47 -1.56
CA VAL A 30 9.03 -1.06 -0.76
C VAL A 30 8.73 0.40 -1.04
N ILE A 31 7.44 0.73 -1.18
CA ILE A 31 6.95 2.10 -1.25
C ILE A 31 5.84 2.30 -0.22
N ALA A 32 5.88 3.43 0.50
CA ALA A 32 4.77 3.86 1.35
C ALA A 32 3.78 4.65 0.47
N LEU A 33 2.53 4.19 0.41
CA LEU A 33 1.50 4.85 -0.40
C LEU A 33 0.80 5.93 0.44
N PRO A 34 0.62 7.15 -0.09
CA PRO A 34 -0.14 8.17 0.61
C PRO A 34 -1.63 7.77 0.70
N LEU A 35 -2.18 7.84 1.90
CA LEU A 35 -3.62 7.68 2.14
C LEU A 35 -4.34 8.96 1.71
N LYS A 36 -5.08 8.86 0.60
CA LYS A 36 -5.79 9.92 -0.16
C LYS A 36 -4.97 10.54 -1.28
N LEU A 37 -5.26 10.08 -2.50
CA LEU A 37 -5.24 10.94 -3.68
C LEU A 37 -6.48 11.83 -3.58
N GLU A 38 -6.35 13.06 -3.09
CA GLU A 38 -7.34 14.09 -3.43
C GLU A 38 -7.19 14.36 -4.93
N VAL A 39 -8.11 13.84 -5.73
CA VAL A 39 -8.26 14.27 -7.11
C VAL A 39 -8.90 15.66 -7.06
N VAL A 40 -8.07 16.69 -7.13
CA VAL A 40 -8.54 18.07 -7.32
C VAL A 40 -9.03 18.16 -8.76
N SER A 41 -10.34 18.07 -8.95
CA SER A 41 -11.03 18.37 -10.20
C SER A 41 -11.32 19.86 -10.32
#